data_AF-A0A6L7I027-F1
#
_entry.id   AF-A0A6L7I027-F1
#
_cell.length_a   1.000
_cell.length_b   1.000
_cell.length_c   1.000
_cell.angle_alpha   90.00
_cell.angle_beta   90.00
_cell.angle_gamma   90.00
#
_symmetry.space_group_name_H-M   'P 1'
#
loop_
_entity.id
_entity.type
_entity.pdbx_description
1 polymer ?
#
loop_
_entity_poly.entity_id
_entity_poly.type
_entity_poly.pdbx_seq_one_letter_code
_entity_poly.pdbx_strand_id
1 'polypeptide(L)'
;MFFLKGLKKTQRLTRLLQIAVAVALMVGLFQLWETSLLQGQQLLKSQTQKMARLFVQQTAYGAAPALQLQNDEQLQWLTSALVQDPKVMSATIFSEKGQRLAFAQSVTDEQLEPESEELKALLAPYPPYVEAVLQDDKNLGFIEVRLMPQRFFNEIKEAHQLNMEQQQMMLLIAGLIGMLLSRALSFKRADFERRKTKSRLSKKLAATLEADDAQENDDSAPDTAGDKERGQ
;
A
#
# COMPACT_ATOMS: atom_id res chain seq x y z
N MET A 1 -21.49 -32.63 10.71
CA MET A 1 -22.28 -33.47 9.77
C MET A 1 -22.98 -32.56 8.76
N PHE A 2 -22.29 -32.14 7.69
CA PHE A 2 -22.85 -31.19 6.70
C PHE A 2 -23.41 -31.93 5.48
N PHE A 3 -24.73 -32.00 5.40
CA PHE A 3 -25.46 -32.52 4.25
C PHE A 3 -25.47 -31.50 3.11
N LEU A 4 -24.72 -31.79 2.05
CA LEU A 4 -24.89 -31.15 0.74
C LEU A 4 -25.01 -32.25 -0.33
N LYS A 5 -26.17 -32.89 -0.38
CA LYS A 5 -26.55 -33.90 -1.39
C LYS A 5 -27.38 -33.18 -2.46
N GLY A 6 -26.87 -33.12 -3.71
CA GLY A 6 -27.63 -32.58 -4.85
C GLY A 6 -26.94 -31.55 -5.77
N LEU A 7 -25.64 -31.66 -6.06
CA LEU A 7 -24.98 -30.83 -7.09
C LEU A 7 -24.06 -31.69 -7.97
N LYS A 8 -24.26 -31.62 -9.30
CA LYS A 8 -23.49 -32.36 -10.33
C LYS A 8 -21.98 -32.21 -10.08
N LYS A 9 -21.20 -33.31 -10.17
CA LYS A 9 -19.76 -33.38 -9.85
C LYS A 9 -18.94 -32.22 -10.44
N THR A 10 -19.26 -31.78 -11.66
CA THR A 10 -18.62 -30.66 -12.36
C THR A 10 -18.77 -29.31 -11.67
N GLN A 11 -19.91 -29.04 -11.02
CA GLN A 11 -20.12 -27.76 -10.30
C GLN A 11 -19.44 -27.72 -8.93
N ARG A 12 -19.15 -28.88 -8.34
CA ARG A 12 -18.34 -28.96 -7.12
C ARG A 12 -16.87 -28.68 -7.42
N LEU A 13 -16.38 -29.21 -8.54
CA LEU A 13 -15.00 -29.02 -8.98
C LEU A 13 -14.68 -27.56 -9.33
N THR A 14 -15.57 -26.87 -10.05
CA THR A 14 -15.38 -25.44 -10.37
C THR A 14 -15.43 -24.55 -9.14
N ARG A 15 -16.27 -24.86 -8.14
CA ARG A 15 -16.28 -24.13 -6.86
C ARG A 15 -15.02 -24.37 -6.04
N LEU A 16 -14.53 -25.61 -5.99
CA LEU A 16 -13.27 -25.93 -5.32
C LEU A 16 -12.08 -25.23 -5.99
N LEU A 17 -12.07 -25.17 -7.32
CA LEU A 17 -11.05 -24.44 -8.08
C LEU A 17 -11.09 -22.93 -7.79
N GLN A 18 -12.29 -22.33 -7.74
CA GLN A 18 -12.45 -20.91 -7.36
C GLN A 18 -11.93 -20.63 -5.95
N ILE A 19 -12.22 -21.51 -4.98
CA ILE A 19 -11.70 -21.39 -3.61
C ILE A 19 -10.18 -21.53 -3.61
N ALA A 20 -9.62 -22.50 -4.34
CA ALA A 20 -8.18 -22.69 -4.44
C ALA A 20 -7.46 -21.46 -5.03
N VAL A 21 -8.03 -20.87 -6.10
CA VAL A 21 -7.51 -19.64 -6.70
C VAL A 21 -7.61 -18.46 -5.74
N ALA A 22 -8.72 -18.32 -5.01
CA ALA A 22 -8.88 -17.26 -4.01
C ALA A 22 -7.86 -17.39 -2.86
N VAL A 23 -7.61 -18.61 -2.38
CA VAL A 23 -6.61 -18.88 -1.34
C VAL A 23 -5.20 -18.57 -1.86
N ALA A 24 -4.86 -18.97 -3.09
CA ALA A 24 -3.56 -18.66 -3.69
C ALA A 24 -3.33 -17.15 -3.84
N LEU A 25 -4.35 -16.41 -4.28
CA LEU A 25 -4.30 -14.95 -4.36
C LEU A 25 -4.14 -14.31 -2.97
N MET A 26 -4.83 -14.82 -1.95
CA MET A 26 -4.74 -14.32 -0.59
C MET A 26 -3.35 -14.53 0.02
N VAL A 27 -2.72 -15.69 -0.23
CA VAL A 27 -1.33 -15.95 0.19
C VAL A 27 -0.36 -15.03 -0.55
N GLY A 28 -0.52 -14.85 -1.87
CA GLY A 28 0.32 -13.95 -2.65
C GLY A 28 0.23 -12.49 -2.19
N LEU A 29 -0.97 -12.03 -1.81
CA LEU A 29 -1.17 -10.69 -1.24
C LEU A 29 -0.49 -10.54 0.12
N PHE A 30 -0.61 -11.55 0.99
CA PHE A 30 0.06 -11.52 2.30
C PHE A 30 1.57 -11.43 2.16
N GLN A 31 2.15 -12.22 1.25
CA GLN A 31 3.59 -12.19 0.96
C GLN A 31 4.05 -10.85 0.38
N LEU A 32 3.26 -10.27 -0.54
CA LEU A 32 3.57 -8.96 -1.13
C LEU A 32 3.51 -7.84 -0.07
N TRP A 33 2.54 -7.92 0.85
CA TRP A 33 2.38 -6.98 1.95
C TRP A 33 3.55 -7.03 2.94
N GLU A 34 3.95 -8.22 3.39
CA GLU A 34 5.11 -8.39 4.28
C GLU A 34 6.39 -7.86 3.64
N THR A 35 6.59 -8.18 2.36
CA THR A 35 7.75 -7.70 1.59
C THR A 35 7.75 -6.18 1.44
N SER A 36 6.59 -5.57 1.15
CA SER A 36 6.44 -4.11 1.05
C SER A 36 6.78 -3.42 2.37
N LEU A 37 6.39 -4.02 3.51
CA LEU A 37 6.66 -3.47 4.84
C LEU A 37 8.16 -3.45 5.16
N LEU A 38 8.85 -4.56 4.90
CA LEU A 38 10.30 -4.66 5.12
C LEU A 38 11.08 -3.74 4.18
N GLN A 39 10.74 -3.75 2.89
CA GLN A 39 11.40 -2.89 1.88
C GLN A 39 11.17 -1.40 2.16
N GLY A 40 9.96 -1.02 2.58
CA GLY A 40 9.62 0.36 2.94
C GLY A 40 10.49 0.87 4.09
N GLN A 41 10.67 0.09 5.16
CA GLN A 41 11.53 0.47 6.28
C GLN A 41 13.00 0.62 5.89
N GLN A 42 13.52 -0.30 5.05
CA GLN A 42 14.89 -0.24 4.57
C GLN A 42 15.12 0.97 3.67
N LEU A 43 14.21 1.21 2.72
CA LEU A 43 14.26 2.37 1.85
C LEU A 43 14.24 3.66 2.67
N LEU A 44 13.32 3.76 3.63
CA LEU A 44 13.18 4.92 4.51
C LEU A 44 14.48 5.20 5.27
N LYS A 45 15.08 4.18 5.87
CA LYS A 45 16.38 4.30 6.56
C LYS A 45 17.47 4.82 5.62
N SER A 46 17.57 4.28 4.41
CA SER A 46 18.58 4.72 3.44
C SER A 46 18.35 6.16 2.95
N GLN A 47 17.10 6.57 2.77
CA GLN A 47 16.75 7.95 2.39
C GLN A 47 17.06 8.93 3.52
N THR A 48 16.74 8.56 4.77
CA THR A 48 17.11 9.33 5.95
C THR A 48 18.62 9.54 6.05
N GLN A 49 19.43 8.51 5.78
CA GLN A 49 20.89 8.64 5.77
C GLN A 49 21.39 9.61 4.70
N LYS A 50 20.79 9.61 3.50
CA LYS A 50 21.13 10.58 2.44
C LYS A 50 20.75 12.00 2.83
N MET A 51 19.58 12.20 3.44
CA MET A 51 19.16 13.51 3.95
C MET A 51 20.11 14.03 5.02
N ALA A 52 20.52 13.18 5.97
CA ALA A 52 21.54 13.52 6.95
C ALA A 52 22.86 13.96 6.30
N ARG A 53 23.31 13.26 5.25
CA ARG A 53 24.51 13.65 4.50
C ARG A 53 24.35 14.99 3.78
N LEU A 54 23.23 15.21 3.11
CA LEU A 54 22.92 16.47 2.41
C LEU A 54 22.81 17.64 3.38
N PHE A 55 22.24 17.43 4.56
CA PHE A 55 22.20 18.44 5.62
C PHE A 55 23.61 18.90 5.99
N VAL A 56 24.52 17.96 6.27
CA VAL A 56 25.91 18.30 6.62
C VAL A 56 26.66 18.96 5.45
N GLN A 57 26.38 18.54 4.22
CA GLN A 57 26.90 19.21 3.02
C GLN A 57 26.45 20.66 2.93
N GLN A 58 25.15 20.92 3.09
CA GLN A 58 24.61 22.26 3.08
C GLN A 58 25.20 23.11 4.21
N THR A 59 25.40 22.53 5.39
CA THR A 59 26.08 23.20 6.50
C THR A 59 27.54 23.52 6.17
N ALA A 60 28.28 22.61 5.54
CA ALA A 60 29.64 22.83 5.09
C ALA A 60 29.72 24.01 4.11
N TYR A 61 28.81 24.07 3.13
CA TYR A 61 28.70 25.23 2.23
C TYR A 61 28.39 26.53 2.98
N GLY A 62 27.52 26.49 3.99
CA GLY A 62 27.21 27.64 4.84
C GLY A 62 28.38 28.13 5.71
N ALA A 63 29.32 27.24 6.05
CA ALA A 63 30.52 27.57 6.82
C ALA A 63 31.64 28.21 5.97
N ALA A 64 31.62 28.02 4.65
CA ALA A 64 32.70 28.47 3.76
C ALA A 64 33.03 29.96 3.90
N PRO A 65 32.06 30.89 3.90
CA PRO A 65 32.37 32.32 4.05
C PRO A 65 33.05 32.66 5.37
N ALA A 66 32.62 32.03 6.47
CA ALA A 66 33.17 32.28 7.80
C ALA A 66 34.59 31.70 7.95
N LEU A 67 34.86 30.52 7.36
CA LEU A 67 36.20 29.94 7.30
C LEU A 67 37.15 30.79 6.44
N GLN A 68 36.67 31.28 5.30
CA GLN A 68 37.46 32.13 4.40
C GLN A 68 37.85 33.45 5.05
N LEU A 69 36.94 34.03 5.84
CA LEU A 69 37.17 35.28 6.59
C LEU A 69 37.87 35.04 7.94
N GLN A 70 38.16 33.79 8.32
CA GLN A 70 38.72 33.42 9.62
C GLN A 70 37.92 34.02 10.79
N ASN A 71 36.59 34.01 10.66
CA ASN A 71 35.68 34.60 11.63
C ASN A 71 35.19 33.52 12.62
N ASP A 72 35.97 33.28 13.66
CA ASP A 72 35.68 32.28 14.68
C ASP A 72 34.35 32.53 15.41
N GLU A 73 33.95 33.80 15.60
CA GLU A 73 32.64 34.14 16.20
C GLU A 73 31.49 33.67 15.32
N GLN A 74 31.60 33.86 14.00
CA GLN A 74 30.58 33.40 13.05
C GLN A 74 30.55 31.87 12.95
N LEU A 75 31.69 31.20 13.06
CA LEU A 75 31.77 29.74 13.14
C LEU A 75 31.12 29.22 14.42
N GLN A 76 31.37 29.87 15.56
CA GLN A 76 30.77 29.52 16.85
C GLN A 76 29.26 29.77 16.86
N TRP A 77 28.80 30.86 16.25
CA TRP A 77 27.37 31.11 16.06
C TRP A 77 26.74 30.03 15.19
N LEU A 78 27.39 29.63 14.10
CA LEU A 78 26.91 28.56 13.21
C LEU A 78 26.79 27.23 13.95
N THR A 79 27.82 26.78 14.68
CA THR A 79 27.74 25.54 15.48
C THR A 79 26.65 25.61 16.53
N SER A 80 26.51 26.76 17.20
CA SER A 80 25.46 26.98 18.21
C SER A 80 24.06 26.97 17.60
N ALA A 81 23.87 27.51 16.39
CA ALA A 81 22.59 27.48 15.69
C ALA A 81 22.24 26.06 15.22
N LEU A 82 23.21 25.27 14.79
CA LEU A 82 22.98 23.88 14.34
C LEU A 82 22.44 23.00 15.46
N VAL A 83 22.99 23.13 16.68
CA VAL A 83 22.56 22.31 17.82
C VAL A 83 21.19 22.71 18.38
N GLN A 84 20.60 23.82 17.91
CA GLN A 84 19.19 24.15 18.20
C GLN A 84 18.22 23.22 17.46
N ASP A 85 18.65 22.59 16.35
CA ASP A 85 17.86 21.54 15.72
C ASP A 85 17.96 20.27 16.58
N PRO A 86 16.84 19.70 17.08
CA PRO A 86 16.84 18.47 17.89
C PRO A 86 17.42 17.24 17.17
N LYS A 87 17.67 17.33 15.86
CA LYS A 87 18.34 16.31 15.05
C LYS A 87 19.87 16.33 15.20
N VAL A 88 20.45 17.41 15.70
CA VAL A 88 21.89 17.63 15.83
C VAL A 88 22.31 17.52 17.30
N MET A 89 23.22 16.58 17.60
CA MET A 89 23.73 16.30 18.95
C MET A 89 25.01 17.07 19.26
N SER A 90 25.86 17.24 18.25
CA SER A 90 27.01 18.14 18.30
C SER A 90 27.42 18.59 16.91
N ALA A 91 28.05 19.76 16.86
CA ALA A 91 28.65 20.32 15.65
C ALA A 91 30.03 20.87 15.99
N THR A 92 31.03 20.48 15.20
CA THR A 92 32.42 20.93 15.36
C THR A 92 32.96 21.37 14.01
N ILE A 93 33.58 22.54 13.97
CA ILE A 93 34.26 23.03 12.76
C ILE A 93 35.76 23.02 13.02
N PHE A 94 36.49 22.49 12.07
CA PHE A 94 37.94 22.39 12.10
C PHE A 94 38.55 23.15 10.92
N SER A 95 39.73 23.73 11.14
CA SER A 95 40.55 24.29 10.07
C SER A 95 41.11 23.19 9.18
N GLU A 96 41.67 23.58 8.03
CA GLU A 96 42.43 22.68 7.14
C GLU A 96 43.53 21.88 7.88
N LYS A 97 44.08 22.43 8.97
CA LYS A 97 45.13 21.81 9.79
C LYS A 97 44.59 20.88 10.89
N GLY A 98 43.28 20.71 10.99
CA GLY A 98 42.62 19.93 12.04
C GLY A 98 42.51 20.63 13.39
N GLN A 99 42.77 21.95 13.45
CA GLN A 99 42.53 22.72 14.66
C GLN A 99 41.03 22.97 14.82
N ARG A 100 40.47 22.68 16.00
CA ARG A 100 39.08 23.01 16.32
C ARG A 100 38.92 24.53 16.40
N LEU A 101 38.04 25.07 15.58
CA LEU A 101 37.71 26.51 15.53
C LEU A 101 36.42 26.82 16.27
N ALA A 102 35.42 25.95 16.17
CA ALA A 102 34.13 26.13 16.81
C ALA A 102 33.53 24.80 17.28
N PHE A 103 32.73 24.85 18.34
CA PHE A 103 32.10 23.67 18.92
C PHE A 103 30.76 24.01 19.59
N ALA A 104 29.77 23.15 19.42
CA ALA A 104 28.55 23.17 20.22
C ALA A 104 27.98 21.76 20.39
N GLN A 105 27.17 21.58 21.45
CA GLN A 105 26.47 20.34 21.76
C GLN A 105 25.04 20.60 22.22
N SER A 106 24.19 19.57 22.18
CA SER A 106 22.82 19.56 22.73
C SER A 106 22.50 18.31 23.56
N VAL A 107 23.49 17.44 23.80
CA VAL A 107 23.28 16.16 24.53
C VAL A 107 22.99 16.34 26.02
N THR A 108 23.38 17.48 26.59
CA THR A 108 23.09 17.91 27.96
C THR A 108 23.02 19.43 27.99
N ASP A 109 22.27 19.98 28.95
CA ASP A 109 22.15 21.43 29.19
C ASP A 109 23.45 22.01 29.77
N GLU A 110 24.33 21.16 30.31
CA GLU A 110 25.62 21.55 30.86
C GLU A 110 26.66 21.76 29.74
N GLN A 111 27.46 22.82 29.84
CA GLN A 111 28.57 23.03 28.91
C GLN A 111 29.72 22.11 29.29
N LEU A 112 29.82 20.98 28.57
CA LEU A 112 30.93 20.05 28.71
C LEU A 112 32.10 20.44 27.81
N GLU A 113 33.30 20.22 28.31
CA GLU A 113 34.52 20.39 27.50
C GLU A 113 34.51 19.42 26.32
N PRO A 114 34.86 19.86 25.09
CA PRO A 114 34.78 19.05 23.87
C PRO A 114 35.53 17.71 23.93
N GLU A 115 36.58 17.64 24.76
CA GLU A 115 37.45 16.47 24.90
C GLU A 115 37.21 15.64 26.16
N SER A 116 36.25 16.04 27.00
CA SER A 116 35.89 15.33 28.22
C SER A 116 35.43 13.90 27.93
N GLU A 117 35.78 12.97 28.82
CA GLU A 117 35.33 11.57 28.69
C GLU A 117 33.81 11.45 28.79
N GLU A 118 33.19 12.28 29.63
CA GLU A 118 31.74 12.35 29.79
C GLU A 118 31.04 12.69 28.48
N LEU A 119 31.49 13.73 27.78
CA LEU A 119 30.91 14.11 26.50
C LEU A 119 31.12 13.04 25.44
N LYS A 120 32.31 12.41 25.40
CA LYS A 120 32.58 11.30 24.48
C LYS A 120 31.62 10.14 24.71
N ALA A 121 31.31 9.83 25.98
CA ALA A 121 30.35 8.78 26.33
C ALA A 121 28.93 9.14 25.87
N LEU A 122 28.50 10.39 26.10
CA LEU A 122 27.18 10.87 25.66
C LEU A 122 27.05 10.90 24.13
N LEU A 123 28.13 11.21 23.41
CA LEU A 123 28.14 11.28 21.95
C LEU A 123 28.42 9.95 21.25
N ALA A 124 28.82 8.89 21.97
CA ALA A 124 29.17 7.58 21.40
C ALA A 124 28.04 6.92 20.57
N PRO A 125 26.74 7.05 20.93
CA PRO A 125 25.66 6.48 20.14
C PRO A 125 25.42 7.19 18.80
N TYR A 126 25.95 8.41 18.61
CA TYR A 126 25.65 9.26 17.47
C TYR A 126 26.81 9.26 16.47
N PRO A 127 26.63 8.69 15.27
CA PRO A 127 27.70 8.60 14.30
C PRO A 127 28.10 10.00 13.78
N PRO A 128 29.40 10.27 13.64
CA PRO A 128 29.87 11.53 13.06
C PRO A 128 29.73 11.52 11.54
N TYR A 129 29.20 12.62 11.02
CA TYR A 129 29.18 12.93 9.59
C TYR A 129 30.20 14.03 9.33
N VAL A 130 31.22 13.70 8.56
CA VAL A 130 32.29 14.62 8.20
C VAL A 130 32.15 15.04 6.75
N GLU A 131 32.21 16.35 6.51
CA GLU A 131 32.25 16.94 5.17
C GLU A 131 33.35 18.01 5.09
N ALA A 132 34.09 18.02 3.98
CA ALA A 132 35.06 19.07 3.69
C ALA A 132 34.34 20.38 3.31
N VAL A 133 34.89 21.50 3.74
CA VAL A 133 34.41 22.82 3.33
C VAL A 133 35.29 23.31 2.19
N LEU A 134 34.70 23.36 0.99
CA LEU A 134 35.38 23.75 -0.23
C LEU A 134 34.89 25.12 -0.72
N GLN A 135 35.82 25.95 -1.17
CA GLN A 135 35.52 27.19 -1.90
C GLN A 135 36.50 27.31 -3.07
N ASP A 136 35.98 27.46 -4.29
CA ASP A 136 36.79 27.56 -5.52
C ASP A 136 37.84 26.43 -5.63
N ASP A 137 37.43 25.18 -5.37
CA ASP A 137 38.27 23.97 -5.30
C ASP A 137 39.38 23.98 -4.22
N LYS A 138 39.41 24.99 -3.35
CA LYS A 138 40.31 25.03 -2.20
C LYS A 138 39.62 24.48 -0.94
N ASN A 139 40.31 23.59 -0.23
CA ASN A 139 39.88 23.11 1.07
C ASN A 139 40.16 24.17 2.16
N LEU A 140 39.12 24.62 2.84
CA LEU A 140 39.22 25.58 3.94
C LEU A 140 39.22 24.90 5.33
N GLY A 141 38.78 23.64 5.39
CA GLY A 141 38.59 22.90 6.63
C GLY A 141 37.54 21.81 6.49
N PHE A 142 37.03 21.33 7.61
CA PHE A 142 35.98 20.32 7.63
C PHE A 142 35.04 20.54 8.80
N ILE A 143 33.81 20.08 8.63
CA ILE A 143 32.80 20.07 9.67
C ILE A 143 32.50 18.63 10.07
N GLU A 144 32.45 18.38 11.38
CA GLU A 144 31.91 17.16 11.98
C GLU A 144 30.56 17.49 12.61
N VAL A 145 29.52 16.79 12.18
CA VAL A 145 28.19 16.89 12.78
C VAL A 145 27.76 15.51 13.26
N ARG A 146 27.40 15.39 14.53
CA ARG A 146 26.80 14.18 15.08
C ARG A 146 25.30 14.33 15.11
N LEU A 147 24.60 13.40 14.47
CA LEU A 147 23.16 13.47 14.24
C LEU A 147 22.44 12.37 15.00
N MET A 148 21.14 12.57 15.27
CA MET A 148 20.20 11.54 15.72
C MET A 148 19.31 11.10 14.54
N PRO A 149 19.69 10.06 13.76
CA PRO A 149 18.95 9.66 12.56
C PRO A 149 17.51 9.25 12.84
N GLN A 150 17.21 8.79 14.06
CA GLN A 150 15.87 8.37 14.47
C GLN A 150 14.86 9.54 14.42
N ARG A 151 15.30 10.78 14.66
CA ARG A 151 14.43 11.95 14.59
C ARG A 151 14.04 12.27 13.13
N PHE A 152 14.98 12.18 12.21
CA PHE A 152 14.68 12.23 10.77
C PHE A 152 13.76 11.08 10.32
N PHE A 153 13.92 9.89 10.91
CA PHE A 153 13.12 8.72 10.57
C PHE A 153 11.65 8.88 11.02
N ASN A 154 11.41 9.40 12.23
CA ASN A 154 10.06 9.51 12.80
C ASN A 154 9.14 10.42 11.96
N GLU A 155 9.65 11.56 11.48
CA GLU A 155 8.89 12.48 10.63
C GLU A 155 8.40 11.80 9.34
N ILE A 156 9.22 10.95 8.72
CA ILE A 156 8.87 10.28 7.46
C ILE A 156 8.09 8.98 7.71
N LYS A 157 8.32 8.33 8.85
CA LYS A 157 7.64 7.08 9.24
C LYS A 157 6.14 7.29 9.39
N GLU A 158 5.70 8.39 10.00
CA GLU A 158 4.27 8.69 10.17
C GLU A 158 3.55 8.81 8.82
N ALA A 159 4.11 9.58 7.88
CA ALA A 159 3.55 9.73 6.53
C ALA A 159 3.56 8.40 5.73
N HIS A 160 4.59 7.58 5.93
CA HIS A 160 4.70 6.27 5.28
C HIS A 160 3.76 5.23 5.91
N GLN A 161 3.51 5.29 7.21
CA GLN A 161 2.55 4.39 7.89
C GLN A 161 1.13 4.66 7.41
N LEU A 162 0.71 5.93 7.27
CA LEU A 162 -0.60 6.29 6.75
C LEU A 162 -0.85 5.77 5.33
N ASN A 163 0.14 5.90 4.44
CA ASN A 163 0.06 5.34 3.08
C ASN A 163 -0.05 3.81 3.10
N MET A 164 0.64 3.14 4.03
CA MET A 164 0.63 1.69 4.15
C MET A 164 -0.73 1.17 4.66
N GLU A 165 -1.30 1.81 5.68
CA GLU A 165 -2.66 1.51 6.16
C GLU A 165 -3.69 1.69 5.06
N GLN A 166 -3.54 2.74 4.23
CA GLN A 166 -4.43 2.99 3.11
C GLN A 166 -4.32 1.91 2.01
N GLN A 167 -3.12 1.43 1.69
CA GLN A 167 -2.93 0.30 0.76
C GLN A 167 -3.54 -0.99 1.30
N GLN A 168 -3.42 -1.26 2.59
CA GLN A 168 -4.04 -2.41 3.23
C GLN A 168 -5.57 -2.33 3.15
N MET A 169 -6.14 -1.14 3.41
CA MET A 169 -7.57 -0.89 3.25
C MET A 169 -8.04 -1.07 1.80
N MET A 170 -7.27 -0.61 0.81
CA MET A 170 -7.58 -0.85 -0.60
C MET A 170 -7.59 -2.34 -0.96
N LEU A 171 -6.69 -3.15 -0.42
CA LEU A 171 -6.69 -4.59 -0.63
C LEU A 171 -7.91 -5.29 -0.02
N LEU A 172 -8.32 -4.89 1.18
CA LEU A 172 -9.55 -5.40 1.80
C LEU A 172 -10.78 -5.03 0.96
N ILE A 173 -10.86 -3.79 0.49
CA ILE A 173 -11.94 -3.31 -0.38
C ILE A 173 -11.92 -4.06 -1.73
N ALA A 174 -10.75 -4.24 -2.34
CA ALA A 174 -10.61 -5.00 -3.59
C ALA A 174 -11.03 -6.47 -3.43
N GLY A 175 -10.68 -7.10 -2.30
CA GLY A 175 -11.14 -8.44 -1.95
C GLY A 175 -12.67 -8.52 -1.80
N LEU A 176 -13.28 -7.55 -1.12
CA LEU A 176 -14.73 -7.42 -0.98
C LEU A 176 -15.42 -7.25 -2.34
N ILE A 177 -14.89 -6.36 -3.20
CA ILE A 177 -15.40 -6.14 -4.56
C ILE A 177 -15.28 -7.42 -5.38
N GLY A 178 -14.14 -8.11 -5.33
CA GLY A 178 -13.93 -9.40 -5.99
C GLY A 178 -14.94 -10.46 -5.53
N MET A 179 -15.21 -10.55 -4.23
CA MET A 179 -16.22 -11.46 -3.67
C MET A 179 -17.64 -11.12 -4.16
N LEU A 180 -18.02 -9.84 -4.15
CA LEU A 180 -19.34 -9.38 -4.59
C LEU A 180 -19.54 -9.61 -6.09
N LEU A 181 -18.54 -9.32 -6.91
CA LEU A 181 -18.56 -9.59 -8.35
C LEU A 181 -18.61 -11.09 -8.65
N SER A 182 -17.84 -11.91 -7.95
CA SER A 182 -17.89 -13.36 -8.12
C SER A 182 -19.26 -13.93 -7.78
N ARG A 183 -20.01 -13.32 -6.85
CA ARG A 183 -21.38 -13.70 -6.52
C ARG A 183 -22.40 -13.15 -7.53
N ALA A 184 -22.23 -11.92 -8.01
CA ALA A 184 -23.11 -11.28 -8.97
C ALA A 184 -23.01 -11.89 -10.38
N LEU A 185 -21.79 -12.22 -10.82
CA LEU A 185 -21.50 -12.87 -12.11
C LEU A 185 -21.61 -14.40 -12.05
N SER A 186 -21.86 -14.99 -10.88
CA SER A 186 -22.21 -16.41 -10.79
C SER A 186 -23.58 -16.61 -11.45
N PHE A 187 -23.56 -16.94 -12.75
CA PHE A 187 -24.66 -17.16 -13.71
C PHE A 187 -25.73 -18.22 -13.32
N LYS A 188 -26.05 -18.38 -12.04
CA LYS A 188 -27.14 -19.24 -11.57
C LYS A 188 -28.54 -18.71 -11.91
N ARG A 189 -28.66 -17.44 -12.35
CA ARG A 189 -29.94 -16.81 -12.76
C ARG A 189 -30.21 -16.92 -14.26
N ALA A 190 -29.19 -16.87 -15.12
CA ALA A 190 -29.36 -16.96 -16.57
C ALA A 190 -29.90 -18.35 -17.01
N ASP A 191 -29.43 -19.43 -16.38
CA ASP A 191 -29.92 -20.78 -16.68
C ASP A 191 -31.32 -21.07 -16.10
N PHE A 192 -31.73 -20.39 -15.03
CA PHE A 192 -33.04 -20.60 -14.42
C PHE A 192 -34.15 -19.94 -15.24
N GLU A 193 -33.92 -18.74 -15.77
CA GLU A 193 -34.87 -18.09 -16.68
C GLU A 193 -35.05 -18.88 -17.98
N ARG A 194 -33.96 -19.46 -18.51
CA ARG A 194 -34.02 -20.30 -19.73
C ARG A 194 -34.83 -21.59 -19.56
N ARG A 195 -34.96 -22.10 -18.32
CA ARG A 195 -35.82 -23.26 -18.00
C ARG A 195 -37.28 -22.85 -17.78
N LYS A 196 -37.52 -21.68 -17.19
CA LYS A 196 -38.86 -21.13 -16.97
C LYS A 196 -39.54 -20.72 -18.28
N THR A 197 -38.78 -20.25 -19.27
CA THR A 197 -39.31 -19.95 -20.61
C THR A 197 -39.66 -21.22 -21.38
N LYS A 198 -38.85 -22.29 -21.30
CA LYS A 198 -39.18 -23.59 -21.90
C LYS A 198 -40.40 -24.27 -21.27
N SER A 199 -40.58 -24.17 -19.95
CA SER A 199 -41.77 -24.73 -19.29
C SER A 199 -43.04 -23.94 -19.61
N ARG A 200 -42.94 -22.62 -19.86
CA ARG A 200 -44.08 -21.81 -20.30
C ARG A 200 -44.43 -22.04 -21.77
N LEU A 201 -43.44 -22.23 -22.64
CA LEU A 201 -43.66 -22.56 -24.05
C LEU A 201 -44.29 -23.94 -24.22
N SER A 202 -43.80 -24.96 -23.51
CA SER A 202 -44.43 -26.30 -23.52
C SER A 202 -45.85 -26.30 -22.97
N LYS A 203 -46.13 -25.53 -21.90
CA LYS A 203 -47.49 -25.40 -21.36
C LYS A 203 -48.43 -24.65 -22.29
N LYS A 204 -47.93 -23.67 -23.05
CA LYS A 204 -48.70 -22.98 -24.11
C LYS A 204 -48.96 -23.88 -25.32
N LEU A 205 -47.97 -24.66 -25.74
CA LEU A 205 -48.11 -25.62 -26.84
C LEU A 205 -49.10 -26.74 -26.50
N ALA A 206 -49.09 -27.25 -25.27
CA ALA A 206 -50.08 -28.22 -24.80
C ALA A 206 -51.49 -27.63 -24.79
N ALA A 207 -51.66 -26.39 -24.31
CA ALA A 207 -52.96 -25.72 -24.30
C ALA A 207 -53.51 -25.40 -25.70
N THR A 208 -52.64 -25.17 -26.70
CA THR A 208 -53.08 -25.00 -28.09
C THR A 208 -53.45 -26.31 -28.77
N LEU A 209 -52.78 -27.42 -28.42
CA LEU A 209 -53.13 -28.75 -28.93
C LEU A 209 -54.45 -29.25 -28.33
N GLU A 210 -54.69 -29.02 -27.04
CA GLU A 210 -55.99 -29.32 -26.39
C GLU A 210 -57.15 -28.46 -26.93
N ALA A 211 -56.86 -27.28 -27.49
CA ALA A 211 -57.87 -26.43 -28.13
C ALA A 211 -58.20 -26.89 -29.56
N ASP A 212 -57.22 -27.38 -30.32
CA ASP A 212 -57.43 -28.00 -31.65
C ASP A 212 -58.23 -29.32 -31.52
N ASP A 213 -57.90 -30.19 -30.55
CA ASP A 213 -58.64 -31.45 -30.29
C ASP A 213 -60.10 -31.20 -29.85
N ALA A 214 -60.38 -30.05 -29.24
CA ALA A 214 -61.74 -29.65 -28.85
C ALA A 214 -62.55 -29.09 -30.03
N GLN A 215 -61.90 -28.51 -31.05
CA GLN A 215 -62.57 -28.09 -32.29
C GLN A 215 -62.79 -29.26 -33.26
N GLU A 216 -61.91 -30.26 -33.29
CA GLU A 216 -62.07 -31.42 -34.18
C GLU A 216 -63.20 -32.38 -33.74
N ASN A 217 -63.58 -32.37 -32.46
CA ASN A 217 -64.71 -33.15 -31.92
C ASN A 217 -66.09 -32.49 -32.09
N ASP A 218 -66.16 -31.21 -32.48
CA ASP A 218 -67.43 -30.50 -32.71
C ASP A 218 -67.90 -30.59 -34.18
N ASP A 219 -66.99 -30.90 -35.11
CA ASP A 219 -67.26 -30.97 -36.56
C ASP A 219 -67.58 -32.39 -37.07
N SER A 220 -67.74 -33.37 -36.17
CA SER A 220 -68.03 -34.78 -36.52
C SER A 220 -69.39 -35.28 -36.02
N ALA A 221 -70.45 -34.51 -36.29
CA ALA A 221 -71.81 -35.05 -36.35
C ALA A 221 -72.16 -35.37 -37.82
N PRO A 222 -72.50 -36.63 -38.18
CA PRO A 222 -72.78 -36.96 -39.57
C PRO A 222 -74.17 -36.46 -39.99
N ASP A 223 -74.17 -35.61 -41.02
CA ASP A 223 -75.31 -35.29 -41.85
C ASP A 223 -75.57 -36.48 -42.80
N THR A 224 -76.71 -37.18 -42.65
CA THR A 224 -77.19 -38.14 -43.67
C THR A 224 -78.69 -38.02 -43.85
N ALA A 225 -79.07 -37.78 -45.11
CA ALA A 225 -80.35 -37.33 -45.62
C ALA A 225 -81.27 -38.45 -46.19
N GLY A 226 -82.57 -38.12 -46.31
CA GLY A 226 -83.56 -38.66 -47.28
C GLY A 226 -84.20 -40.02 -46.93
N ASP A 227 -85.39 -40.41 -47.39
CA ASP A 227 -86.50 -39.82 -48.16
C ASP A 227 -87.69 -40.84 -48.10
N LYS A 228 -88.92 -40.33 -48.16
CA LYS A 228 -90.19 -40.92 -48.70
C LYS A 228 -90.94 -42.16 -48.13
N GLU A 229 -92.24 -41.89 -47.89
CA GLU A 229 -93.46 -42.44 -48.55
C GLU A 229 -94.60 -43.06 -47.68
N ARG A 230 -95.81 -42.47 -47.88
CA ARG A 230 -97.20 -42.99 -47.88
C ARG A 230 -97.84 -43.66 -46.64
N GLY A 231 -98.87 -42.98 -46.13
CA GLY A 231 -100.28 -43.38 -46.35
C GLY A 231 -101.01 -44.18 -45.27
N GLN A 232 -101.90 -43.50 -44.54
CA GLN A 232 -103.33 -43.82 -44.35
C GLN A 232 -104.05 -42.66 -43.67
#